data_AF-A0AA47JIX9-F1
#
_entry.id   AF-A0AA47JIX9-F1
#
_cell.length_a   1.000
_cell.length_b   1.000
_cell.length_c   1.000
_cell.angle_alpha   90.00
_cell.angle_beta   90.00
_cell.angle_gamma   90.00
#
_symmetry.space_group_name_H-M   'P 1'
#
loop_
_entity.id
_entity.type
_entity.pdbx_description
1 polymer ?
#
loop_
_entity_poly.entity_id
_entity_poly.type
_entity_poly.pdbx_seq_one_letter_code
_entity_poly.pdbx_strand_id
1 'polypeptide(L)'
;MIDKVCPVVLRKQNQEILLFQHPLAGIQLVKGTVETFDESYITAAKRELAEESGITHVISARYLCSWDSGFQNQAWHFVLCECADLADSWTFHTQDDGGHDFAFFWHDIGSDISSQSHPVFQHALEKVRKLIDQGVV
;
A
#
# COMPACT_ATOMS: atom_id res chain seq x y z
N MET A 1 -7.45 1.53 -19.13
CA MET A 1 -6.92 1.87 -17.81
C MET A 1 -7.00 0.60 -16.98
N ILE A 2 -5.92 0.27 -16.26
CA ILE A 2 -5.88 -0.93 -15.41
C ILE A 2 -6.11 -0.48 -13.97
N ASP A 3 -7.08 -1.07 -13.30
CA ASP A 3 -7.36 -0.75 -11.91
C ASP A 3 -6.38 -1.51 -11.01
N LYS A 4 -5.71 -0.75 -10.16
CA LYS A 4 -4.86 -1.23 -9.07
C LYS A 4 -5.52 -0.89 -7.76
N VAL A 5 -5.32 -1.72 -6.75
CA VAL A 5 -5.67 -1.39 -5.38
C VAL A 5 -4.40 -1.16 -4.57
N CYS A 6 -4.44 -0.19 -3.66
CA CYS A 6 -3.34 0.14 -2.75
C CYS A 6 -3.90 0.13 -1.31
N PRO A 7 -3.68 -0.96 -0.56
CA PRO A 7 -3.94 -0.98 0.87
C PRO A 7 -3.07 0.07 1.57
N VAL A 8 -3.69 0.89 2.41
CA VAL A 8 -3.01 1.90 3.23
C VAL A 8 -3.11 1.45 4.67
N VAL A 9 -1.99 1.07 5.26
CA VAL A 9 -1.89 0.68 6.67
C VAL A 9 -1.11 1.76 7.40
N LEU A 10 -1.74 2.37 8.41
CA LEU A 10 -1.17 3.45 9.19
C LEU A 10 -1.06 3.06 10.66
N ARG A 11 -0.11 3.68 11.36
CA ARG A 11 -0.01 3.60 12.83
C ARG A 11 0.41 4.93 13.44
N LYS A 12 0.52 4.98 14.77
CA LYS A 12 0.93 6.17 15.54
C LYS A 12 0.14 7.43 15.14
N GLN A 13 -1.19 7.35 15.25
CA GLN A 13 -2.07 8.48 14.89
C GLN A 13 -1.82 9.00 13.47
N ASN A 14 -1.72 8.08 12.50
CA ASN A 14 -1.50 8.35 11.08
C ASN A 14 -0.14 9.01 10.76
N GLN A 15 0.83 8.97 11.67
CA GLN A 15 2.18 9.51 11.44
C GLN A 15 3.10 8.56 10.68
N GLU A 16 2.83 7.25 10.74
CA GLU A 16 3.64 6.25 10.05
C GLU A 16 2.79 5.42 9.10
N ILE A 17 3.35 5.10 7.94
CA ILE A 17 2.76 4.24 6.92
C ILE A 17 3.63 3.00 6.70
N LEU A 18 2.99 1.87 6.44
CA LEU A 18 3.68 0.64 6.10
C LEU A 18 4.18 0.68 4.66
N LEU A 19 5.48 0.47 4.47
CA LEU A 19 6.13 0.30 3.18
C LEU A 19 6.93 -1.01 3.18
N PHE A 20 7.40 -1.41 2.01
CA PHE A 20 8.40 -2.47 1.90
C PHE A 20 9.55 -2.08 0.98
N GLN A 21 10.72 -2.66 1.22
CA GLN A 21 11.86 -2.61 0.30
C GLN A 21 11.82 -3.84 -0.60
N HIS A 22 11.60 -3.60 -1.90
CA HIS A 22 11.77 -4.64 -2.92
C HIS A 22 13.27 -4.85 -3.19
N PRO A 23 13.75 -6.09 -3.37
CA PRO A 23 15.17 -6.38 -3.60
C PRO A 23 15.78 -5.78 -4.87
N LEU A 24 14.95 -5.31 -5.81
CA LEU A 24 15.35 -4.91 -7.17
C LEU A 24 14.75 -3.56 -7.60
N ALA A 25 13.59 -3.19 -7.04
CA ALA A 25 12.80 -2.04 -7.50
C ALA A 25 12.65 -0.91 -6.46
N GLY A 26 13.36 -0.98 -5.33
CA GLY A 26 13.33 0.08 -4.33
C GLY A 26 12.17 -0.03 -3.33
N ILE A 27 11.94 1.05 -2.60
CA ILE A 27 10.85 1.18 -1.62
C ILE A 27 9.51 1.29 -2.34
N GLN A 28 8.49 0.59 -1.86
CA GLN A 28 7.16 0.55 -2.48
C GLN A 28 6.05 0.52 -1.43
N LEU A 29 4.85 0.90 -1.88
CA LEU A 29 3.58 0.58 -1.24
C LEU A 29 3.11 -0.78 -1.75
N VAL A 30 2.44 -1.54 -0.89
CA VAL A 30 1.66 -2.73 -1.31
C VAL A 30 0.64 -2.30 -2.36
N LYS A 31 0.62 -3.00 -3.48
CA LYS A 31 -0.38 -2.77 -4.53
C LYS A 31 -0.46 -3.97 -5.47
N GLY A 32 -1.65 -4.22 -5.99
CA GLY A 32 -1.80 -5.14 -7.11
C GLY A 32 -3.07 -4.92 -7.89
N THR A 33 -3.31 -5.84 -8.83
CA THR A 33 -4.39 -5.71 -9.81
C THR A 33 -5.73 -5.98 -9.15
N VAL A 34 -6.74 -5.19 -9.47
CA VAL A 34 -8.12 -5.54 -9.14
C VAL A 34 -8.55 -6.65 -10.11
N GLU A 35 -8.71 -7.86 -9.60
CA GLU A 35 -9.02 -9.04 -10.41
C GLU A 35 -10.52 -9.15 -10.68
N THR A 36 -10.89 -9.88 -11.74
CA THR A 36 -12.31 -10.02 -12.14
C THR A 36 -13.17 -10.75 -11.10
N PHE A 37 -12.54 -11.50 -10.21
CA PHE A 37 -13.22 -12.21 -9.12
C PHE A 37 -13.29 -11.37 -7.83
N ASP A 38 -12.63 -10.22 -7.77
CA ASP A 38 -12.73 -9.33 -6.61
C ASP A 38 -14.12 -8.66 -6.60
N GLU A 39 -14.88 -8.91 -5.52
CA GLU A 39 -16.24 -8.36 -5.38
C GLU A 39 -16.26 -6.83 -5.18
N SER A 40 -15.13 -6.25 -4.76
CA SER A 40 -14.98 -4.83 -4.44
C SER A 40 -13.50 -4.44 -4.31
N TYR A 41 -13.20 -3.14 -4.32
CA TYR A 41 -11.84 -2.67 -4.00
C TYR A 41 -11.39 -3.04 -2.58
N ILE A 42 -12.33 -3.19 -1.63
CA ILE A 42 -11.99 -3.58 -0.25
C ILE A 42 -11.52 -5.04 -0.21
N THR A 43 -12.20 -5.94 -0.93
CA THR A 43 -11.80 -7.34 -1.02
C THR A 43 -10.48 -7.50 -1.77
N ALA A 44 -10.28 -6.78 -2.88
CA ALA A 44 -8.99 -6.72 -3.57
C ALA A 44 -7.86 -6.24 -2.65
N ALA A 45 -8.08 -5.16 -1.89
CA ALA A 45 -7.08 -4.62 -0.97
C ALA A 45 -6.66 -5.64 0.10
N LYS A 46 -7.63 -6.35 0.69
CA LYS A 46 -7.33 -7.37 1.71
C LYS A 46 -6.57 -8.56 1.13
N ARG A 47 -6.88 -8.96 -0.11
CA ARG A 47 -6.18 -10.04 -0.81
C ARG A 47 -4.73 -9.66 -1.07
N GLU A 48 -4.49 -8.53 -1.74
CA GLU A 48 -3.14 -8.02 -2.05
C GLU A 48 -2.30 -7.82 -0.78
N LEU A 49 -2.92 -7.29 0.28
CA LEU A 49 -2.25 -7.12 1.55
C LEU A 49 -1.82 -8.49 2.14
N ALA A 50 -2.66 -9.52 2.05
CA ALA A 50 -2.29 -10.86 2.51
C ALA A 50 -1.21 -11.49 1.63
N GLU A 51 -1.31 -11.36 0.31
CA GLU A 51 -0.41 -11.97 -0.70
C GLU A 51 0.99 -11.35 -0.70
N GLU A 52 1.13 -10.04 -0.49
CA GLU A 52 2.43 -9.35 -0.51
C GLU A 52 3.06 -9.16 0.87
N SER A 53 2.28 -9.16 1.96
CA SER A 53 2.79 -8.83 3.30
C SER A 53 2.54 -9.88 4.39
N GLY A 54 1.67 -10.85 4.14
CA GLY A 54 1.23 -11.82 5.13
C GLY A 54 0.24 -11.30 6.16
N ILE A 55 -0.20 -10.03 6.05
CA ILE A 55 -1.21 -9.47 6.95
C ILE A 55 -2.60 -9.98 6.52
N THR A 56 -3.10 -10.98 7.24
CA THR A 56 -4.41 -11.61 6.97
C THR A 56 -5.53 -11.09 7.88
N HIS A 57 -5.19 -10.44 8.99
CA HIS A 57 -6.16 -9.96 9.98
C HIS A 57 -6.37 -8.44 9.90
N VAL A 58 -7.25 -8.03 8.98
CA VAL A 58 -7.70 -6.63 8.83
C VAL A 58 -9.00 -6.43 9.64
N ILE A 59 -8.93 -5.62 10.69
CA ILE A 59 -10.03 -5.33 11.63
C ILE A 59 -11.15 -4.58 10.91
N SER A 60 -10.80 -3.54 10.17
CA SER A 60 -11.73 -2.74 9.39
C SER A 60 -11.06 -2.26 8.10
N ALA A 61 -11.86 -2.02 7.07
CA ALA A 61 -11.36 -1.49 5.82
C ALA A 61 -12.35 -0.50 5.21
N ARG A 62 -11.83 0.61 4.69
CA ARG A 62 -12.64 1.69 4.11
C ARG A 62 -12.01 2.22 2.84
N TYR A 63 -12.78 2.26 1.76
CA TYR A 63 -12.38 2.90 0.52
C TYR A 63 -12.19 4.41 0.72
N LEU A 64 -11.09 4.96 0.20
CA LEU A 64 -10.76 6.38 0.34
C LEU A 64 -11.03 7.14 -0.96
N CYS A 65 -10.35 6.76 -2.05
CA CYS A 65 -10.49 7.41 -3.35
C CYS A 65 -9.82 6.61 -4.47
N SER A 66 -10.11 7.00 -5.70
CA SER A 66 -9.28 6.66 -6.86
C SER A 66 -8.28 7.78 -7.15
N TRP A 67 -7.17 7.42 -7.80
CA TRP A 67 -6.13 8.33 -8.23
C TRP A 67 -5.56 7.85 -9.56
N ASP A 68 -5.54 8.73 -10.57
CA ASP A 68 -4.80 8.46 -11.80
C ASP A 68 -3.31 8.55 -11.50
N SER A 69 -2.61 7.43 -11.64
CA SER A 69 -1.18 7.34 -11.32
C SER A 69 -0.29 8.06 -12.33
N GLY A 70 -0.81 8.37 -13.52
CA GLY A 70 -0.01 8.86 -14.65
C GLY A 70 1.06 7.87 -15.11
N PHE A 71 1.05 6.63 -14.61
CA PHE A 71 2.06 5.62 -14.85
C PHE A 71 1.40 4.34 -15.38
N GLN A 72 1.91 3.83 -16.50
CA GLN A 72 1.44 2.57 -17.12
C GLN A 72 -0.09 2.50 -17.35
N ASN A 73 -0.77 3.64 -17.54
CA ASN A 73 -2.22 3.71 -17.72
C ASN A 73 -3.01 3.05 -16.56
N GLN A 74 -2.56 3.25 -15.32
CA GLN A 74 -3.16 2.67 -14.11
C GLN A 74 -3.95 3.71 -13.31
N ALA A 75 -5.12 3.32 -12.82
CA ALA A 75 -5.84 4.01 -11.74
C ALA A 75 -5.63 3.23 -10.44
N TRP A 76 -5.23 3.92 -9.36
CA TRP A 76 -5.02 3.31 -8.06
C TRP A 76 -6.18 3.65 -7.13
N HIS A 77 -6.73 2.62 -6.51
CA HIS A 77 -7.81 2.67 -5.54
C HIS A 77 -7.23 2.51 -4.14
N PHE A 78 -7.21 3.58 -3.36
CA PHE A 78 -6.69 3.57 -2.00
C PHE A 78 -7.75 3.07 -1.02
N VAL A 79 -7.38 2.10 -0.19
CA VAL A 79 -8.24 1.52 0.86
C VAL A 79 -7.50 1.59 2.18
N LEU A 80 -8.05 2.32 3.16
CA LEU A 80 -7.53 2.32 4.52
C LEU A 80 -7.81 0.95 5.16
N CYS A 81 -6.78 0.30 5.66
CA CYS A 81 -6.84 -1.00 6.31
C CYS A 81 -6.35 -0.88 7.76
N GLU A 82 -7.28 -0.99 8.70
CA GLU A 82 -6.95 -1.02 10.12
C GLU A 82 -6.59 -2.46 10.51
N CYS A 83 -5.38 -2.64 11.04
CA CYS A 83 -4.86 -3.94 11.44
C CYS A 83 -4.61 -3.97 12.96
N ALA A 84 -4.55 -5.17 13.54
CA ALA A 84 -4.07 -5.33 14.91
C ALA A 84 -2.60 -4.91 15.03
N ASP A 85 -2.06 -4.83 16.25
CA ASP A 85 -0.66 -4.47 16.47
C ASP A 85 0.27 -5.40 15.65
N LEU A 86 0.97 -4.80 14.69
CA LEU A 86 1.96 -5.45 13.82
C LEU A 86 3.37 -5.21 14.37
N ALA A 87 4.31 -6.07 13.97
CA ALA A 87 5.72 -5.90 14.32
C ALA A 87 6.31 -4.60 13.74
N ASP A 88 7.41 -4.13 14.32
CA ASP A 88 8.13 -2.94 13.83
C ASP A 88 8.80 -3.16 12.46
N SER A 89 9.13 -4.40 12.13
CA SER A 89 9.58 -4.81 10.81
C SER A 89 9.46 -6.32 10.67
N TRP A 90 9.34 -6.79 9.43
CA TRP A 90 9.41 -8.21 9.10
C TRP A 90 9.83 -8.41 7.65
N THR A 91 10.14 -9.65 7.30
CA THR A 91 10.35 -10.04 5.90
C THR A 91 9.26 -11.02 5.52
N PHE A 92 8.66 -10.82 4.35
CA PHE A 92 7.64 -11.71 3.82
C PHE A 92 8.05 -12.18 2.43
N HIS A 93 7.96 -13.49 2.22
CA HIS A 93 8.14 -14.08 0.89
C HIS A 93 6.80 -13.96 0.15
N THR A 94 6.70 -12.99 -0.76
CA THR A 94 5.46 -12.74 -1.50
C THR A 94 5.14 -13.92 -2.42
N GLN A 95 3.85 -14.21 -2.59
CA GLN A 95 3.40 -15.19 -3.58
C GLN A 95 3.37 -14.57 -5.00
N ASP A 96 3.43 -13.24 -5.06
CA ASP A 96 3.43 -12.44 -6.28
C ASP A 96 4.84 -12.01 -6.70
N ASP A 97 4.92 -11.35 -7.86
CA ASP A 97 6.14 -10.78 -8.43
C ASP A 97 7.32 -11.77 -8.55
N GLY A 98 7.02 -13.06 -8.74
CA GLY A 98 8.03 -14.11 -8.93
C GLY A 98 8.66 -14.65 -7.65
N GLY A 99 8.07 -14.40 -6.47
CA GLY A 99 8.54 -15.00 -5.21
C GLY A 99 9.71 -14.26 -4.59
N HIS A 100 9.55 -12.95 -4.39
CA HIS A 100 10.57 -12.11 -3.77
C HIS A 100 10.39 -11.97 -2.25
N ASP A 101 11.48 -11.70 -1.55
CA ASP A 101 11.44 -11.35 -0.13
C ASP A 101 11.29 -9.83 -0.01
N PHE A 102 10.14 -9.39 0.51
CA PHE A 102 9.85 -7.99 0.79
C PHE A 102 10.16 -7.68 2.24
N ALA A 103 11.03 -6.70 2.49
CA ALA A 103 11.36 -6.24 3.83
C ALA A 103 10.45 -5.07 4.23
N PHE A 104 9.48 -5.35 5.09
CA PHE A 104 8.48 -4.40 5.58
C PHE A 104 9.03 -3.56 6.73
N PHE A 105 8.70 -2.26 6.71
CA PHE A 105 9.08 -1.30 7.74
C PHE A 105 8.07 -0.15 7.79
N TRP A 106 8.07 0.56 8.92
CA TRP A 106 7.25 1.75 9.10
C TRP A 106 8.03 2.99 8.73
N HIS A 107 7.42 3.82 7.88
CA HIS A 107 8.01 5.04 7.37
C HIS A 107 7.23 6.26 7.87
N ASP A 108 7.93 7.30 8.28
CA ASP A 108 7.33 8.58 8.62
C ASP A 108 6.62 9.16 7.38
N ILE A 109 5.31 9.37 7.48
CA ILE A 109 4.48 9.87 6.39
C ILE A 109 4.96 11.23 5.88
N GLY A 110 5.67 12.01 6.70
CA GLY A 110 6.25 13.32 6.36
C GLY A 110 7.57 13.24 5.59
N SER A 111 8.26 12.09 5.63
CA SER A 111 9.57 11.89 5.03
C SER A 111 9.49 11.46 3.55
N ASP A 112 10.47 11.87 2.75
CA ASP A 112 10.56 11.58 1.31
C ASP A 112 11.20 10.21 1.02
N ILE A 113 10.77 9.53 -0.05
CA ILE A 113 11.33 8.26 -0.52
C ILE A 113 11.90 8.34 -1.95
N SER A 114 11.94 9.52 -2.57
CA SER A 114 12.27 9.73 -3.99
C SER A 114 13.66 9.23 -4.40
N SER A 115 14.62 9.22 -3.47
CA SER A 115 15.98 8.72 -3.71
C SER A 115 16.09 7.18 -3.76
N GLN A 116 15.08 6.48 -3.26
CA GLN A 116 15.09 5.03 -3.05
C GLN A 116 13.89 4.33 -3.70
N SER A 117 13.06 5.07 -4.42
CA SER A 117 11.78 4.60 -4.95
C SER A 117 11.50 5.13 -6.34
N HIS A 118 10.73 4.36 -7.13
CA HIS A 118 10.19 4.87 -8.38
C HIS A 118 9.22 6.05 -8.11
N PRO A 119 9.25 7.15 -8.91
CA PRO A 119 8.46 8.36 -8.63
C PRO A 119 6.96 8.15 -8.39
N VAL A 120 6.36 7.12 -9.00
CA VAL A 120 4.93 6.78 -8.80
C VAL A 120 4.59 6.52 -7.34
N PHE A 121 5.48 5.88 -6.57
CA PHE A 121 5.22 5.59 -5.15
C PHE A 121 5.41 6.82 -4.27
N GLN A 122 6.36 7.70 -4.60
CA GLN A 122 6.48 9.00 -3.93
C GLN A 122 5.20 9.83 -4.13
N HIS A 123 4.67 9.88 -5.36
CA HIS A 123 3.41 10.58 -5.63
C HIS A 123 2.20 9.91 -4.95
N ALA A 124 2.17 8.59 -4.86
CA ALA A 124 1.14 7.86 -4.12
C ALA A 124 1.21 8.17 -2.61
N LEU A 125 2.41 8.23 -2.03
CA LEU A 125 2.64 8.64 -0.64
C LEU A 125 2.14 10.08 -0.39
N GLU A 126 2.45 11.01 -1.30
CA GLU A 126 1.93 12.39 -1.25
C GLU A 126 0.41 12.44 -1.35
N LYS A 127 -0.21 11.54 -2.12
CA LYS A 127 -1.67 11.42 -2.18
C LYS A 127 -2.24 10.98 -0.83
N VAL A 128 -1.63 10.00 -0.16
CA VAL A 128 -2.04 9.59 1.19
C VAL A 128 -1.87 10.73 2.19
N ARG A 129 -0.74 11.45 2.16
CA ARG A 129 -0.49 12.62 3.02
C ARG A 129 -1.60 13.68 2.89
N LYS A 130 -2.00 14.00 1.65
CA LYS A 130 -3.11 14.95 1.39
C LYS A 130 -4.45 14.47 1.97
N LEU A 131 -4.73 13.17 1.97
CA LEU A 131 -5.96 12.62 2.55
C LEU A 131 -5.97 12.79 4.08
N ILE A 132 -4.82 12.61 4.73
CA ILE A 132 -4.64 12.86 6.16
C ILE A 132 -4.83 14.36 6.46
N ASP A 133 -4.16 15.24 5.72
CA ASP A 133 -4.27 16.70 5.90
C ASP A 133 -5.71 17.23 5.72
N GLN A 134 -6.52 16.53 4.92
CA GLN A 134 -7.93 16.84 4.67
C GLN A 134 -8.89 16.23 5.70
N GLY A 135 -8.40 15.42 6.65
CA GLY A 135 -9.23 14.74 7.64
C GLY A 135 -10.10 13.62 7.05
N VAL A 136 -9.72 13.07 5.88
CA VAL A 136 -10.40 11.92 5.27
C VAL A 136 -10.00 10.60 5.96
N VAL A 137 -8.79 10.58 6.52
CA VAL A 137 -8.16 9.46 7.24
C VAL A 137 -7.91 9.86 8.69
#